data_AF-A0A1Y5DJ79-F1
#
_entry.id   AF-A0A1Y5DJ79-F1
#
_cell.length_a   1.000
_cell.length_b   1.000
_cell.length_c   1.000
_cell.angle_alpha   90.00
_cell.angle_beta   90.00
_cell.angle_gamma   90.00
#
_symmetry.space_group_name_H-M   'P 1'
#
loop_
_entity.id
_entity.type
_entity.pdbx_description
1 polymer ?
#
loop_
_entity_poly.entity_id
_entity_poly.type
_entity_poly.pdbx_seq_one_letter_code
_entity_poly.pdbx_strand_id
1 'polypeptide(L)'
;MLQIGLGLIGSVVRTAAFGVIAGKVFDSLVLSKINDSNDNKKWLRQIKLETYSLFCDKILTARIGTLSNEDFLQLRKCATKTILLIEDKTLINHINNYLLTSNTMFSTNEEVNQQEITKFNKNGLNIIQLLNRNLKQ
;
A
#
# COMPACT_ATOMS: atom_id res chain seq x y z
N MET A 1 -2.78 -54.93 -55.55
CA MET A 1 -1.89 -54.68 -54.40
C MET A 1 -1.98 -53.22 -54.02
N LEU A 2 -2.82 -52.89 -53.05
CA LEU A 2 -3.01 -51.50 -52.58
C LEU A 2 -3.48 -51.56 -51.13
N GLN A 3 -2.54 -51.44 -50.18
CA GLN A 3 -2.85 -51.17 -48.78
C GLN A 3 -1.59 -50.70 -48.03
N ILE A 4 -1.10 -49.52 -48.39
CA ILE A 4 -0.18 -48.76 -47.52
C ILE A 4 -0.73 -47.34 -47.48
N GLY A 5 -1.51 -47.05 -46.45
CA GLY A 5 -2.09 -45.72 -46.27
C GLY A 5 -3.23 -45.80 -45.29
N LEU A 6 -2.94 -45.55 -44.01
CA LEU A 6 -3.87 -45.04 -42.98
C LEU A 6 -3.26 -45.05 -41.55
N GLY A 7 -2.15 -45.76 -41.32
CA GLY A 7 -1.58 -45.91 -39.97
C GLY A 7 -0.72 -44.75 -39.44
N LEU A 8 -0.15 -43.90 -40.32
CA LEU A 8 0.87 -42.92 -39.93
C LEU A 8 0.36 -41.48 -39.77
N ILE A 9 -0.84 -41.17 -40.25
CA ILE A 9 -1.40 -39.80 -40.17
C ILE A 9 -2.05 -39.53 -38.81
N GLY A 10 -2.45 -40.57 -38.07
CA GLY A 10 -3.17 -40.43 -36.80
C GLY A 10 -2.30 -40.17 -35.54
N SER A 11 -1.00 -40.47 -35.56
CA SER A 11 -0.12 -40.33 -34.37
C SER A 11 0.59 -38.98 -34.30
N VAL A 12 0.93 -38.38 -35.44
CA VAL A 12 1.62 -37.07 -35.50
C VAL A 12 0.66 -35.92 -35.16
N VAL A 13 -0.61 -36.03 -35.55
CA VAL A 13 -1.65 -35.00 -35.25
C VAL A 13 -1.97 -34.93 -33.76
N ARG A 14 -2.01 -36.07 -33.05
CA ARG A 14 -2.25 -36.06 -31.59
C ARG A 14 -1.10 -35.38 -30.86
N THR A 15 0.14 -35.73 -31.18
CA THR A 15 1.33 -35.22 -30.47
C THR A 15 1.52 -33.70 -30.66
N ALA A 16 1.26 -33.17 -31.85
CA ALA A 16 1.26 -31.72 -32.10
C ALA A 16 0.08 -30.99 -31.40
N ALA A 17 -1.11 -31.59 -31.38
CA ALA A 17 -2.27 -31.01 -30.70
C ALA A 17 -2.09 -30.97 -29.17
N PHE A 18 -1.52 -32.01 -28.56
CA PHE A 18 -1.20 -32.03 -27.12
C PHE A 18 -0.12 -31.01 -26.76
N GLY A 19 0.90 -30.80 -27.61
CA GLY A 19 1.93 -29.77 -27.40
C GLY A 19 1.40 -28.34 -27.42
N VAL A 20 0.47 -28.04 -28.35
CA VAL A 20 -0.17 -26.71 -28.45
C VAL A 20 -1.15 -26.46 -27.30
N ILE A 21 -1.91 -27.48 -26.87
CA ILE A 21 -2.85 -27.37 -25.74
C ILE A 21 -2.08 -27.22 -24.42
N ALA A 22 -1.01 -28.00 -24.21
CA ALA A 22 -0.17 -27.88 -23.02
C ALA A 22 0.54 -26.52 -22.94
N GLY A 23 1.08 -26.02 -24.05
CA GLY A 23 1.69 -24.69 -24.13
C GLY A 23 0.70 -23.57 -23.78
N LYS A 24 -0.52 -23.61 -24.35
CA LYS A 24 -1.57 -22.63 -24.05
C LYS A 24 -2.07 -22.66 -22.61
N VAL A 25 -2.16 -23.83 -21.99
CA VAL A 25 -2.55 -23.97 -20.58
C VAL A 25 -1.43 -23.47 -19.67
N PHE A 26 -0.18 -23.78 -19.97
CA PHE A 26 0.97 -23.32 -19.19
C PHE A 26 1.15 -21.81 -19.30
N ASP A 27 1.07 -21.25 -20.51
CA ASP A 27 1.09 -19.81 -20.75
C ASP A 27 -0.07 -19.12 -20.04
N SER A 28 -1.28 -19.69 -20.09
CA SER A 28 -2.46 -19.16 -19.39
C SER A 28 -2.31 -19.17 -17.86
N LEU A 29 -1.73 -20.22 -17.27
CA LEU A 29 -1.51 -20.31 -15.82
C LEU A 29 -0.38 -19.39 -15.33
N VAL A 30 0.69 -19.25 -16.12
CA VAL A 30 1.78 -18.32 -15.82
C VAL A 30 1.31 -16.88 -15.99
N LEU A 31 0.58 -16.57 -17.07
CA LEU A 31 -0.03 -15.26 -17.29
C LEU A 31 -1.09 -14.95 -16.22
N SER A 32 -1.91 -15.91 -15.82
CA SER A 32 -2.87 -15.75 -14.70
C SER A 32 -2.15 -15.40 -13.41
N LYS A 33 -1.13 -16.16 -13.00
CA LYS A 33 -0.37 -15.86 -11.78
C LYS A 33 0.35 -14.50 -11.83
N ILE A 34 0.88 -14.13 -13.00
CA ILE A 34 1.55 -12.84 -13.21
C ILE A 34 0.52 -11.70 -13.19
N ASN A 35 -0.63 -11.87 -13.83
CA ASN A 35 -1.70 -10.89 -13.87
C ASN A 35 -2.30 -10.68 -12.47
N ASP A 36 -2.56 -11.76 -11.74
CA ASP A 36 -3.04 -11.72 -10.34
C ASP A 36 -2.02 -11.03 -9.42
N SER A 37 -0.71 -11.26 -9.62
CA SER A 37 0.34 -10.57 -8.86
C SER A 37 0.40 -9.07 -9.18
N ASN A 38 0.23 -8.69 -10.46
CA ASN A 38 0.25 -7.29 -10.89
C ASN A 38 -0.98 -6.53 -10.39
N ASP A 39 -2.15 -7.16 -10.45
CA ASP A 39 -3.40 -6.60 -9.96
C ASP A 39 -3.37 -6.45 -8.44
N ASN A 40 -2.83 -7.42 -7.70
CA ASN A 40 -2.59 -7.30 -6.27
C ASN A 40 -1.65 -6.13 -5.91
N LYS A 41 -0.58 -5.92 -6.69
CA LYS A 41 0.34 -4.78 -6.48
C LYS A 41 -0.33 -3.44 -6.74
N LYS A 42 -1.10 -3.31 -7.83
CA LYS A 42 -1.87 -2.10 -8.14
C LYS A 42 -2.91 -1.81 -7.05
N TRP A 43 -3.62 -2.85 -6.62
CA TRP A 43 -4.61 -2.77 -5.56
C TRP A 43 -4.00 -2.32 -4.23
N LEU A 44 -2.88 -2.92 -3.82
CA LEU A 44 -2.16 -2.52 -2.61
C LEU A 44 -1.65 -1.07 -2.71
N ARG A 45 -1.13 -0.67 -3.86
CA ARG A 45 -0.68 0.72 -4.10
C ARG A 45 -1.84 1.71 -4.00
N GLN A 46 -3.01 1.35 -4.51
CA GLN A 46 -4.21 2.18 -4.40
C GLN A 46 -4.65 2.32 -2.94
N ILE A 47 -4.68 1.23 -2.18
CA ILE A 47 -5.01 1.25 -0.74
C ILE A 47 -4.01 2.10 0.04
N LYS A 48 -2.71 1.97 -0.25
CA LYS A 48 -1.67 2.83 0.33
C LYS A 48 -1.94 4.29 0.01
N LEU A 49 -2.20 4.63 -1.25
CA LEU A 49 -2.47 6.01 -1.65
C LEU A 49 -3.67 6.59 -0.91
N GLU A 50 -4.80 5.89 -0.88
CA GLU A 50 -6.02 6.34 -0.19
C GLU A 50 -5.79 6.48 1.32
N THR A 51 -5.20 5.47 1.95
CA THR A 51 -4.96 5.45 3.39
C THR A 51 -3.96 6.54 3.79
N TYR A 52 -2.87 6.71 3.04
CA TYR A 52 -1.87 7.75 3.31
C TYR A 52 -2.45 9.14 3.06
N SER A 53 -3.27 9.32 2.02
CA SER A 53 -3.91 10.61 1.75
C SER A 53 -4.83 11.05 2.88
N LEU A 54 -5.66 10.13 3.40
CA LEU A 54 -6.51 10.40 4.57
C LEU A 54 -5.68 10.78 5.80
N PHE A 55 -4.57 10.08 6.05
CA PHE A 55 -3.71 10.42 7.17
C PHE A 55 -3.01 11.77 6.99
N CYS A 56 -2.51 12.08 5.79
CA CYS A 56 -1.94 13.39 5.46
C CYS A 56 -2.94 14.53 5.70
N ASP A 57 -4.20 14.35 5.30
CA ASP A 57 -5.27 15.31 5.57
C ASP A 57 -5.45 15.56 7.08
N LYS A 58 -5.48 14.49 7.88
CA LYS A 58 -5.53 14.60 9.35
C LYS A 58 -4.29 15.25 9.95
N ILE A 59 -3.10 15.05 9.39
CA ILE A 59 -1.88 15.77 9.81
C ILE A 59 -2.01 17.27 9.52
N LEU A 60 -2.47 17.65 8.33
CA LEU A 60 -2.56 19.05 7.93
C LEU A 60 -3.66 19.84 8.66
N THR A 61 -4.73 19.14 9.06
CA THR A 61 -5.85 19.73 9.81
C THR A 61 -5.63 19.68 11.33
N ALA A 62 -4.68 18.88 11.81
CA ALA A 62 -4.28 18.81 13.21
C ALA A 62 -3.62 20.13 13.67
N ARG A 63 -4.45 21.06 14.15
CA ARG A 63 -4.00 22.32 14.75
C ARG A 63 -3.88 22.19 16.26
N ILE A 64 -2.71 22.55 16.78
CA ILE A 64 -2.46 22.57 18.22
C ILE A 64 -3.46 23.49 18.91
N GLY A 65 -3.98 23.04 20.06
CA GLY A 65 -4.93 23.78 20.89
C GLY A 65 -6.36 23.83 20.34
N THR A 66 -6.63 23.32 19.14
CA THR A 66 -7.97 23.30 18.55
C THR A 66 -8.43 21.91 18.11
N LEU A 67 -7.63 20.87 18.39
CA LEU A 67 -8.04 19.49 18.12
C LEU A 67 -9.18 19.10 19.07
N SER A 68 -10.32 18.69 18.52
CA SER A 68 -11.34 18.04 19.33
C SER A 68 -10.92 16.61 19.70
N ASN A 69 -11.58 16.03 20.72
CA ASN A 69 -11.43 14.61 21.05
C ASN A 69 -11.70 13.70 19.84
N GLU A 70 -12.68 14.05 19.01
CA GLU A 70 -13.04 13.27 17.83
C GLU A 70 -11.96 13.38 16.75
N ASP A 71 -11.44 14.58 16.48
CA ASP A 71 -10.35 14.77 15.51
C ASP A 71 -9.10 13.99 15.92
N PHE A 72 -8.79 13.97 17.21
CA PHE A 72 -7.65 13.24 17.74
C PHE A 72 -7.83 11.72 17.59
N LEU A 73 -9.04 11.22 17.86
CA LEU A 73 -9.37 9.81 17.65
C LEU A 73 -9.26 9.43 16.16
N GLN A 74 -9.73 10.29 15.25
CA GLN A 74 -9.63 10.06 13.81
C GLN A 74 -8.17 10.08 13.35
N LEU A 75 -7.35 11.02 13.83
CA LEU A 75 -5.91 11.07 13.57
C LEU A 75 -5.23 9.75 13.97
N ARG A 76 -5.51 9.25 15.17
CA ARG A 76 -4.98 7.95 15.65
C ARG A 76 -5.45 6.78 14.78
N LYS A 77 -6.74 6.73 14.44
CA LYS A 77 -7.31 5.67 13.58
C LYS A 77 -6.63 5.65 12.21
N CYS A 78 -6.47 6.81 11.58
CA CYS A 78 -5.79 6.94 10.30
C CYS A 78 -4.33 6.52 10.41
N ALA A 79 -3.60 7.02 11.42
CA ALA A 79 -2.20 6.67 11.65
C ALA A 79 -1.99 5.16 11.84
N THR A 80 -2.85 4.49 12.62
CA THR A 80 -2.78 3.03 12.82
C THR A 80 -2.97 2.28 11.51
N LYS A 81 -3.97 2.65 10.70
CA LYS A 81 -4.19 2.04 9.39
C LYS A 81 -2.99 2.25 8.47
N THR A 82 -2.39 3.45 8.50
CA THR A 82 -1.17 3.76 7.74
C THR A 82 0.00 2.89 8.18
N ILE A 83 0.25 2.73 9.49
CA ILE A 83 1.32 1.89 10.02
C ILE A 83 1.20 0.43 9.56
N LEU A 84 -0.01 -0.12 9.51
CA LEU A 84 -0.24 -1.49 9.03
C LEU A 84 0.18 -1.73 7.58
N LEU A 85 0.35 -0.66 6.79
CA LEU A 85 0.74 -0.72 5.39
C LEU A 85 2.22 -0.32 5.17
N ILE A 86 2.96 0.00 6.23
CA ILE A 86 4.35 0.48 6.16
C ILE A 86 5.29 -0.58 6.71
N GLU A 87 6.40 -0.81 6.00
CA GLU A 87 7.51 -1.65 6.47
C GLU A 87 8.68 -0.82 7.01
N ASP A 88 8.78 0.46 6.62
CA ASP A 88 9.83 1.38 7.06
C ASP A 88 9.69 1.72 8.55
N LYS A 89 10.53 1.09 9.38
CA LYS A 89 10.58 1.29 10.83
C LYS A 89 10.88 2.74 11.22
N THR A 90 11.65 3.47 10.42
CA THR A 90 11.99 4.88 10.69
C THR A 90 10.74 5.74 10.54
N LEU A 91 9.98 5.54 9.46
CA LEU A 91 8.71 6.21 9.23
C LEU A 91 7.69 5.87 10.33
N ILE A 92 7.57 4.60 10.72
CA ILE A 92 6.71 4.18 11.84
C ILE A 92 7.08 4.92 13.12
N ASN A 93 8.38 5.06 13.42
CA ASN A 93 8.84 5.79 14.60
C ASN A 93 8.49 7.28 14.53
N HIS A 94 8.63 7.92 13.36
CA HIS A 94 8.19 9.31 13.16
C HIS A 94 6.69 9.48 13.41
N ILE A 95 5.87 8.57 12.91
CA ILE A 95 4.41 8.59 13.12
C ILE A 95 4.08 8.43 14.61
N ASN A 96 4.69 7.47 15.30
CA ASN A 96 4.47 7.25 16.73
C ASN A 96 4.86 8.46 17.57
N ASN A 97 6.01 9.08 17.28
CA ASN A 97 6.46 10.28 17.99
C ASN A 97 5.52 11.48 17.75
N TYR A 98 4.99 11.61 16.54
CA TYR A 98 3.99 12.63 16.23
C TYR A 98 2.70 12.42 17.02
N LEU A 99 2.17 11.19 17.04
CA LEU A 99 0.98 10.86 17.85
C LEU A 99 1.19 11.08 19.34
N LEU A 100 2.36 10.73 19.88
CA LEU A 100 2.70 10.98 21.27
C LEU A 100 2.69 12.48 21.57
N THR A 101 3.33 13.29 20.71
CA THR A 101 3.37 14.75 20.86
C THR A 101 1.97 15.34 20.79
N SER A 102 1.15 14.91 19.82
CA SER A 102 -0.27 15.31 19.73
C SER A 102 -1.05 14.94 20.99
N ASN A 103 -0.84 13.74 21.53
CA ASN A 103 -1.54 13.28 22.74
C ASN A 103 -1.16 14.12 23.96
N THR A 104 0.13 14.40 24.14
CA THR A 104 0.62 15.24 25.23
C THR A 104 0.01 16.64 25.12
N MET A 105 0.14 17.28 23.95
CA MET A 105 -0.43 18.62 23.70
C MET A 105 -1.96 18.67 23.86
N PHE A 106 -2.66 17.56 23.59
CA PHE A 106 -4.10 17.47 23.82
C PHE A 106 -4.45 17.29 25.31
N SER A 107 -3.62 16.58 26.07
CA SER A 107 -3.89 16.24 27.47
C SER A 107 -3.45 17.33 28.44
N THR A 108 -2.43 18.11 28.07
CA THR A 108 -1.91 19.22 28.88
C THR A 108 -2.51 20.52 28.36
N ASN A 109 -3.38 21.18 29.14
CA ASN A 109 -3.85 22.55 28.88
C ASN A 109 -2.73 23.61 29.05
N GLU A 110 -1.49 23.24 28.76
CA GLU A 110 -0.33 24.12 28.86
C GLU A 110 -0.30 25.07 27.66
N GLU A 111 0.14 26.31 27.90
CA GLU A 111 0.40 27.27 26.83
C GLU A 111 1.54 26.75 25.94
N VAL A 112 1.17 26.16 24.80
CA VAL A 112 2.14 25.67 23.81
C VAL A 112 2.82 26.85 23.15
N ASN A 113 4.15 26.89 23.18
CA ASN A 113 4.90 28.00 22.61
C ASN A 113 5.02 27.88 21.07
N GLN A 114 5.32 29.01 20.40
CA GLN A 114 5.43 29.06 18.93
C GLN A 114 6.50 28.12 18.36
N GLN A 115 7.57 27.83 19.11
CA GLN A 115 8.64 26.94 18.68
C GLN A 115 8.16 25.48 18.65
N GLU A 116 7.40 25.06 19.65
CA GLU A 116 6.77 23.75 19.73
C GLU A 116 5.74 23.55 18.63
N ILE A 117 4.91 24.57 18.36
CA ILE A 117 3.97 24.56 17.24
C ILE A 117 4.72 24.38 15.91
N THR A 118 5.79 25.15 15.71
CA THR A 118 6.62 25.06 14.51
C THR A 118 7.26 23.69 14.36
N LYS A 119 7.78 23.12 15.46
CA LYS A 119 8.40 21.80 15.49
C LYS A 119 7.39 20.70 15.17
N PHE A 120 6.20 20.77 15.76
CA PHE A 120 5.11 19.84 15.49
C PHE A 120 4.68 19.86 14.02
N ASN A 121 4.45 21.04 13.46
CA ASN A 121 4.08 21.21 12.06
C ASN A 121 5.19 20.68 11.12
N LYS A 122 6.46 20.97 11.42
CA LYS A 122 7.59 20.44 10.65
C LYS A 122 7.64 18.91 10.69
N ASN A 123 7.40 18.30 11.85
CA ASN A 123 7.33 16.85 11.98
C ASN A 123 6.20 16.25 11.14
N GLY A 124 5.02 16.87 11.15
CA GLY A 124 3.90 16.48 10.30
C GLY A 124 4.26 16.51 8.81
N LEU A 125 4.86 17.61 8.33
CA LEU A 125 5.31 17.73 6.95
C LEU A 125 6.39 16.71 6.58
N ASN A 126 7.30 16.39 7.49
CA ASN A 126 8.31 15.35 7.28
C ASN A 126 7.66 13.96 7.10
N ILE A 127 6.64 13.63 7.90
CA ILE A 127 5.89 12.37 7.74
C ILE A 127 5.23 12.30 6.36
N ILE A 128 4.62 13.39 5.88
CA ILE A 128 4.02 13.45 4.54
C ILE A 128 5.05 13.16 3.45
N GLN A 129 6.25 13.74 3.57
CA GLN A 129 7.34 13.50 2.62
C GLN A 129 7.82 12.04 2.63
N LEU A 130 7.92 11.43 3.82
CA LEU A 130 8.32 10.04 3.97
C LEU A 130 7.25 9.07 3.44
N LEU A 131 5.96 9.35 3.68
CA LEU A 131 4.84 8.57 3.12
C LEU A 131 4.86 8.59 1.59
N ASN A 132 5.11 9.76 0.98
CA ASN A 132 5.23 9.88 -0.47
C ASN A 132 6.41 9.05 -1.02
N ARG A 133 7.53 8.98 -0.29
CA ARG A 133 8.65 8.10 -0.67
C ARG A 133 8.26 6.62 -0.56
N ASN A 134 7.59 6.23 0.52
CA ASN A 134 7.15 4.86 0.72
C ASN A 134 6.09 4.40 -0.30
N LEU A 135 5.22 5.29 -0.77
CA LEU A 135 4.25 4.99 -1.83
C LEU A 135 4.91 4.67 -3.18
N LYS A 136 6.11 5.21 -3.42
CA LYS A 136 6.86 5.02 -4.67
C LYS A 136 7.74 3.76 -4.67
N GLN A 137 7.91 3.13 -3.51
CA GLN A 137 8.61 1.84 -3.35
C GLN A 137 7.65 0.70 -3.65
#